data_AF-A0A0F9FWA3-F1
#
_entry.id   AF-A0A0F9FWA3-F1
#
_cell.length_a   1.000
_cell.length_b   1.000
_cell.length_c   1.000
_cell.angle_alpha   90.00
_cell.angle_beta   90.00
_cell.angle_gamma   90.00
#
_symmetry.space_group_name_H-M   'P 1'
#
loop_
_entity.id
_entity.type
_entity.pdbx_description
1 polymer ?
#
loop_
_entity_poly.entity_id
_entity_poly.type
_entity_poly.pdbx_seq_one_letter_code
_entity_poly.pdbx_strand_id
1 'polypeptide(L)' 'MKEGAFNFGECSVIVSKDAGKWHLSIAHPSRYPTLDEIRDARYKFLSNDLHVAMIYPPKEEYVNVHNNCFHLWEL' A
#
# COMPACT_ATOMS: atom_id res chain seq x y z
N MET A 1 14.65 -2.03 -2.08
CA MET A 1 13.38 -1.45 -2.58
C MET A 1 13.65 -0.01 -3.01
N LYS A 2 12.79 0.55 -3.88
CA LYS A 2 12.92 1.93 -4.35
C LYS A 2 11.62 2.66 -4.07
N GLU A 3 11.70 3.83 -3.44
CA GLU A 3 10.55 4.72 -3.28
C GLU A 3 10.10 5.27 -4.64
N GLY A 4 8.81 5.56 -4.77
CA GLY A 4 8.26 6.17 -5.98
C GLY A 4 6.79 5.86 -6.19
N ALA A 5 6.23 6.49 -7.22
CA ALA A 5 4.89 6.23 -7.73
C ALA A 5 4.97 5.39 -9.01
N PHE A 6 4.08 4.40 -9.14
CA PHE A 6 4.06 3.41 -10.19
C PHE A 6 2.64 3.14 -10.65
N ASN A 7 2.47 2.79 -11.93
CA ASN A 7 1.27 2.13 -12.41
C ASN A 7 1.48 0.61 -12.31
N PHE A 8 0.48 -0.11 -11.83
CA PHE A 8 0.50 -1.57 -11.72
C PHE A 8 -0.86 -2.12 -12.13
N GLY A 9 -0.96 -2.56 -13.39
CA GLY A 9 -2.26 -2.83 -14.00
C GLY A 9 -3.10 -1.56 -14.06
N GLU A 10 -4.34 -1.64 -13.56
CA GLU A 10 -5.26 -0.50 -13.44
C GLU A 10 -5.09 0.27 -12.11
N CYS A 11 -4.18 -0.19 -11.23
CA CYS A 11 -3.92 0.44 -9.94
C CYS A 11 -2.76 1.44 -10.01
N SER A 12 -2.86 2.47 -9.19
CA SER A 12 -1.72 3.33 -8.82
C SER A 12 -1.11 2.80 -7.54
N VAL A 13 0.22 2.69 -7.49
CA VAL A 13 0.99 2.24 -6.32
C VAL A 13 2.00 3.30 -5.93
N ILE A 14 2.11 3.62 -4.64
CA ILE A 14 3.18 4.43 -4.09
C ILE A 14 3.94 3.61 -3.06
N VAL A 15 5.26 3.62 -3.16
CA VAL A 15 6.18 3.06 -2.17
C VAL A 15 6.93 4.21 -1.51
N SER A 16 6.86 4.29 -0.18
CA SER A 16 7.53 5.32 0.63
C SER A 16 8.15 4.70 1.87
N LYS A 17 9.05 5.46 2.52
CA LYS A 17 9.55 5.14 3.85
C LYS A 17 9.09 6.20 4.84
N ASP A 18 8.09 5.84 5.63
CA ASP A 18 7.43 6.73 6.58
C ASP A 18 7.81 6.34 8.02
N ALA A 19 8.30 7.32 8.78
CA ALA A 19 8.83 7.10 10.14
C ALA A 19 9.85 5.93 10.24
N GLY A 20 10.63 5.73 9.18
CA GLY A 20 11.65 4.66 9.12
C GLY A 20 11.12 3.28 8.71
N LYS A 21 9.80 3.13 8.51
CA LYS A 21 9.14 1.89 8.09
C LYS A 21 8.73 1.94 6.62
N TRP A 22 8.78 0.81 5.93
CA TRP A 22 8.26 0.71 4.57
C TRP A 22 6.74 0.80 4.54
N HIS A 23 6.25 1.61 3.62
CA HIS A 23 4.84 1.81 3.35
C HIS A 23 4.56 1.60 1.86
N LEU A 24 3.48 0.89 1.57
CA LEU A 24 2.93 0.78 0.23
C LEU A 24 1.47 1.21 0.27
N SER A 25 1.11 2.18 -0.56
CA SER A 25 -0.29 2.49 -0.84
C SER A 25 -0.68 2.02 -2.24
N ILE A 26 -1.91 1.53 -2.37
CA ILE A 26 -2.46 1.05 -3.64
C ILE A 26 -3.91 1.51 -3.77
N ALA A 27 -4.26 2.08 -4.91
CA ALA A 27 -5.60 2.57 -5.19
C ALA A 27 -6.03 2.22 -6.62
N HIS A 28 -7.33 2.04 -6.83
CA HIS A 28 -7.93 1.88 -8.15
C HIS A 28 -8.95 3.01 -8.41
N PRO A 29 -9.05 3.53 -9.66
CA PRO A 29 -9.83 4.73 -9.94
C PRO A 29 -11.34 4.61 -9.66
N SER A 30 -11.94 3.42 -9.83
CA SER A 30 -13.42 3.25 -9.76
C SER A 30 -13.95 2.19 -8.78
N ARG A 31 -13.05 1.42 -8.13
CA ARG A 31 -13.39 0.32 -7.21
C ARG A 31 -12.25 0.16 -6.22
N TYR A 32 -12.42 -0.67 -5.20
CA TYR A 32 -11.30 -1.13 -4.38
C TYR A 32 -10.35 -2.04 -5.19
N PRO A 33 -9.03 -1.95 -4.94
CA PRO A 33 -8.10 -3.00 -5.32
C PRO A 33 -8.55 -4.35 -4.74
N THR A 34 -8.43 -5.40 -5.55
CA THR A 34 -8.67 -6.78 -5.13
C THR A 34 -7.54 -7.25 -4.21
N LEU A 35 -7.80 -8.28 -3.41
CA LEU A 35 -6.75 -8.88 -2.58
C LEU A 35 -5.59 -9.43 -3.40
N ASP A 36 -5.86 -9.96 -4.60
CA ASP A 36 -4.81 -10.44 -5.51
C ASP A 36 -3.93 -9.27 -6.00
N GLU A 37 -4.52 -8.14 -6.40
CA GLU A 37 -3.75 -6.94 -6.80
C GLU A 37 -2.88 -6.41 -5.65
N ILE A 38 -3.43 -6.38 -4.42
CA ILE A 38 -2.69 -5.94 -3.22
C ILE A 38 -1.53 -6.91 -2.93
N ARG A 39 -1.79 -8.22 -2.95
CA ARG A 39 -0.79 -9.27 -2.74
C ARG A 39 0.34 -9.15 -3.77
N ASP A 40 -0.01 -9.04 -5.04
CA ASP A 40 0.95 -9.02 -6.13
C ASP A 40 1.77 -7.73 -6.12
N ALA A 41 1.15 -6.59 -5.78
CA ALA A 41 1.88 -5.34 -5.55
C ALA A 41 2.87 -5.46 -4.37
N ARG A 42 2.49 -6.07 -3.25
CA ARG A 42 3.40 -6.35 -2.14
C ARG A 42 4.63 -7.12 -2.60
N TYR A 43 4.46 -8.21 -3.34
CA TYR A 43 5.60 -9.05 -3.77
C TYR A 43 6.40 -8.42 -4.90
N LYS A 44 5.81 -7.52 -5.69
CA LYS A 44 6.50 -6.78 -6.74
C LYS A 44 7.38 -5.66 -6.20
N PHE A 45 6.86 -4.88 -5.25
CA PHE A 45 7.45 -3.60 -4.86
C PHE A 45 8.17 -3.62 -3.51
N LEU A 46 7.78 -4.52 -2.61
CA LEU A 46 8.42 -4.70 -1.31
C LEU A 46 9.31 -5.95 -1.29
N SER A 47 10.31 -5.93 -0.42
CA SER A 47 11.26 -7.03 -0.28
C SER A 47 10.59 -8.28 0.29
N ASN A 48 11.11 -9.45 -0.05
CA ASN A 48 10.48 -10.72 0.33
C ASN A 48 10.55 -10.98 1.86
N ASP A 49 11.60 -10.50 2.51
CA ASP A 49 11.87 -10.64 3.95
C ASP A 49 11.03 -9.76 4.87
N LEU A 50 10.28 -8.79 4.32
CA LEU A 50 9.40 -7.93 5.11
C LEU A 50 8.09 -8.62 5.48
N HIS A 51 7.71 -8.49 6.75
CA HIS A 51 6.33 -8.67 7.16
C HIS A 51 5.60 -7.34 7.03
N VAL A 52 4.44 -7.37 6.38
CA VAL A 52 3.59 -6.18 6.23
C VAL A 52 2.15 -6.49 6.56
N ALA A 53 1.42 -5.50 7.06
CA ALA A 53 0.01 -5.63 7.38
C ALA A 53 -0.81 -4.44 6.87
N MET A 54 -2.08 -4.68 6.58
CA MET A 54 -3.08 -3.62 6.55
C MET A 54 -3.50 -3.33 7.99
N ILE A 55 -3.23 -2.12 8.46
CA ILE A 55 -3.50 -1.71 9.83
C ILE A 55 -4.75 -0.83 9.83
N TYR A 56 -5.72 -1.18 10.67
CA TYR A 56 -6.81 -0.29 11.05
C TYR A 56 -6.45 0.36 12.39
N PRO A 57 -5.89 1.59 12.38
CA PRO A 57 -5.53 2.29 13.61
C PRO A 57 -6.79 2.68 14.42
N PRO A 58 -6.62 3.20 15.65
CA PRO A 58 -7.69 3.89 16.36
C PRO A 58 -8.42 4.89 15.47
N LYS A 59 -9.72 5.08 15.70
CA LYS A 59 -10.58 5.87 14.82
C LYS A 59 -10.07 7.31 14.65
N GLU A 60 -9.50 7.87 15.69
CA GLU A 60 -8.95 9.22 15.76
C GLU A 60 -7.67 9.38 14.90
N GLU A 61 -7.00 8.26 14.60
CA GLU A 61 -5.78 8.18 13.80
C GLU A 61 -6.06 7.66 12.38
N TYR A 62 -7.28 7.21 12.09
CA TYR A 62 -7.66 6.70 10.77
C TYR A 62 -7.75 7.82 9.74
N VAL A 63 -6.76 7.87 8.84
CA VAL A 63 -6.72 8.81 7.72
C VAL A 63 -6.86 8.03 6.41
N ASN A 64 -7.93 8.29 5.67
CA ASN A 64 -8.08 7.80 4.29
C ASN A 64 -8.61 8.93 3.39
N VAL A 65 -7.68 9.70 2.83
CA VAL A 65 -7.99 10.88 2.00
C VAL A 65 -8.17 10.55 0.52
N HIS A 66 -7.70 9.38 0.07
CA HIS A 66 -7.75 8.99 -1.32
C HIS A 66 -8.75 7.86 -1.52
N ASN A 67 -9.72 8.06 -2.41
CA ASN A 67 -10.73 7.05 -2.69
C ASN A 67 -10.09 5.71 -3.06
N ASN A 68 -10.69 4.63 -2.57
CA ASN A 68 -10.31 3.26 -2.87
C ASN A 68 -8.85 2.90 -2.51
N CYS A 69 -8.21 3.64 -1.61
CA CYS A 69 -6.82 3.42 -1.25
C CYS A 69 -6.69 2.46 -0.06
N PHE A 70 -5.79 1.48 -0.19
CA PHE A 70 -5.33 0.63 0.90
C PHE A 70 -3.85 0.86 1.18
N HIS A 71 -3.46 0.55 2.41
CA HIS A 71 -2.11 0.79 2.93
C HIS A 71 -1.55 -0.49 3.55
N LEU A 72 -0.36 -0.89 3.11
CA LEU A 72 0.45 -1.92 3.74
C LEU A 72 1.61 -1.26 4.47
N TRP A 73 1.80 -1.64 5.72
CA TRP A 73 2.86 -1.13 6.59
C TRP A 73 3.78 -2.26 7.04
N GLU A 74 5.08 -2.01 7.02
CA GLU A 74 6.06 -2.83 7.74
C GLU A 74 5.72 -2.93 9.23
N LEU A 75 5.76 -4.15 9.77
CA LEU A 75 5.50 -4.43 11.18
C LEU A 75 6.66 -3.97 12.07
#